data_AF-A0A8I0FC11-F1
#
_entry.id   AF-A0A8I0FC11-F1
#
_cell.length_a   1.000
_cell.length_b   1.000
_cell.length_c   1.000
_cell.angle_alpha   90.00
_cell.angle_beta   90.00
_cell.angle_gamma   90.00
#
_symmetry.space_group_name_H-M   'P 1'
#
loop_
_entity.id
_entity.type
_entity.pdbx_description
1 polymer ?
#
loop_
_entity_poly.entity_id
_entity_poly.type
_entity_poly.pdbx_seq_one_letter_code
_entity_poly.pdbx_strand_id
1 'polypeptide(L)'
;LIVEPPDVPEADFKYRIFNADGSEVEQCGNGVRCFARFVHERHLTNKTNITVQTKAGIVKPELGQNGWVRVNMGYPKFLPNEIPFVADEPEALYTLELANDQNISIDVVNMGNPHAVTIVPDVLTADVAGIGPQVESHKR
;
A
#
# COMPACT_ATOMS: atom_id res chain seq x y z
N LEU A 1 4.17 3.21 -14.83
CA LEU A 1 3.73 4.51 -14.27
C LEU A 1 3.75 5.53 -15.38
N ILE A 2 2.69 6.32 -15.51
CA ILE A 2 2.58 7.41 -16.50
C ILE A 2 2.25 8.73 -15.79
N VAL A 3 2.86 9.82 -16.24
CA VAL A 3 2.59 11.19 -15.76
C VAL A 3 1.79 11.93 -16.83
N GLU A 4 0.69 12.55 -16.42
CA GLU A 4 -0.30 13.16 -17.28
C GLU A 4 -0.58 14.60 -16.82
N PRO A 5 -1.12 15.46 -17.72
CA PRO A 5 -1.72 16.72 -17.29
C PRO A 5 -2.80 16.47 -16.22
N PRO A 6 -2.94 17.37 -15.23
CA PRO A 6 -3.98 17.26 -14.22
C PRO A 6 -5.37 17.47 -14.84
N ASP A 7 -6.39 16.80 -14.30
CA ASP A 7 -7.79 17.04 -14.70
C ASP A 7 -8.44 18.16 -13.87
N VAL A 8 -7.84 18.52 -12.74
CA VAL A 8 -8.37 19.48 -11.75
C VAL A 8 -7.38 20.63 -11.51
N PRO A 9 -7.85 21.87 -11.31
CA PRO A 9 -6.98 23.05 -11.26
C PRO A 9 -6.06 23.09 -10.03
N GLU A 10 -6.41 22.40 -8.94
CA GLU A 10 -5.62 22.33 -7.71
C GLU A 10 -4.44 21.33 -7.77
N ALA A 11 -4.40 20.47 -8.79
CA ALA A 11 -3.34 19.49 -8.97
C ALA A 11 -2.26 20.01 -9.94
N ASP A 12 -0.99 19.74 -9.63
CA ASP A 12 0.13 20.04 -10.52
C ASP A 12 0.23 19.00 -11.64
N PHE A 13 -0.10 17.75 -11.32
CA PHE A 13 0.00 16.59 -12.21
C PHE A 13 -1.10 15.58 -11.90
N LYS A 14 -1.29 14.66 -12.83
CA LYS A 14 -1.95 13.38 -12.62
C LYS A 14 -0.95 12.25 -12.86
N TYR A 15 -1.07 11.13 -12.15
CA TYR A 15 -0.41 9.90 -12.57
C TYR A 15 -1.32 8.69 -12.48
N ARG A 16 -0.98 7.68 -13.29
CA ARG A 16 -1.58 6.34 -13.24
C ARG A 16 -0.51 5.26 -13.14
N ILE A 17 -0.81 4.18 -12.43
CA ILE A 17 0.08 3.03 -12.22
C ILE A 17 -0.61 1.78 -12.75
N PHE A 18 0.12 1.03 -13.57
CA PHE A 18 -0.32 -0.24 -14.11
C PHE A 18 0.67 -1.31 -13.65
N ASN A 19 0.13 -2.45 -13.23
CA ASN A 19 0.91 -3.65 -12.96
C ASN A 19 1.42 -4.26 -14.28
N ALA A 20 2.33 -5.24 -14.17
CA ALA A 20 2.87 -5.95 -15.33
C ALA A 20 1.80 -6.72 -16.11
N ASP A 21 0.68 -7.08 -15.47
CA ASP A 21 -0.49 -7.71 -16.06
C ASP A 21 -1.45 -6.72 -16.77
N GLY A 22 -1.15 -5.42 -16.71
CA GLY A 22 -1.96 -4.35 -17.30
C GLY A 22 -3.11 -3.83 -16.42
N SER A 23 -3.33 -4.39 -15.24
CA SER A 23 -4.34 -3.88 -14.30
C SER A 23 -3.93 -2.53 -13.71
N GLU A 24 -4.87 -1.59 -13.61
CA GLU A 24 -4.64 -0.29 -12.99
C GLU A 24 -4.85 -0.37 -11.48
N VAL A 25 -3.75 -0.24 -10.74
CA VAL A 25 -3.75 -0.24 -9.28
C VAL A 25 -3.90 1.15 -8.71
N GLU A 26 -4.61 1.23 -7.59
CA GLU A 26 -5.06 2.50 -7.02
C GLU A 26 -3.91 3.30 -6.43
N GLN A 27 -3.07 2.66 -5.62
CA GLN A 27 -1.89 3.29 -5.07
C GLN A 27 -0.90 2.25 -4.54
N CYS A 28 0.38 2.47 -4.83
CA CYS A 28 1.45 1.89 -4.02
C CYS A 28 2.32 3.05 -3.55
N GLY A 29 2.61 3.11 -2.24
CA GLY A 29 3.44 4.17 -1.66
C GLY A 29 4.80 4.30 -2.36
N ASN A 30 5.25 3.27 -3.09
CA ASN A 30 6.47 3.28 -3.90
C ASN A 30 6.35 4.15 -5.16
N GLY A 31 5.22 4.03 -5.89
CA GLY A 31 5.02 4.73 -7.15
C GLY A 31 4.99 6.26 -6.98
N VAL A 32 4.35 6.75 -5.92
CA VAL A 32 4.30 8.19 -5.61
C VAL A 32 5.68 8.77 -5.27
N ARG A 33 6.57 8.00 -4.62
CA ARG A 33 7.96 8.44 -4.37
C ARG A 33 8.74 8.53 -5.67
N CYS A 34 8.62 7.51 -6.54
CA CYS A 34 9.24 7.53 -7.86
C CYS A 34 8.73 8.70 -8.71
N PHE A 35 7.42 8.97 -8.67
CA PHE A 35 6.80 10.11 -9.35
C PHE A 35 7.39 11.45 -8.88
N ALA A 36 7.40 11.71 -7.56
CA ALA A 36 7.85 12.99 -7.01
C ALA A 36 9.30 13.28 -7.39
N ARG A 37 10.17 12.25 -7.30
CA ARG A 37 11.56 12.35 -7.76
C ARG A 37 11.65 12.58 -9.27
N PHE A 38 10.90 11.82 -10.06
CA PHE A 38 10.93 11.90 -11.53
C PHE A 38 10.55 13.28 -12.06
N VAL A 39 9.44 13.86 -11.60
CA VAL A 39 8.99 15.18 -12.11
C VAL A 39 9.95 16.31 -11.75
N HIS A 40 10.66 16.17 -10.63
CA HIS A 40 11.70 17.11 -10.23
C HIS A 40 12.99 16.92 -11.02
N GLU A 41 13.48 15.67 -11.19
CA GLU A 41 14.69 15.36 -11.98
C GLU A 41 14.52 15.70 -13.46
N ARG A 42 13.30 15.60 -14.00
CA ARG A 42 12.98 15.98 -15.38
C ARG A 42 12.68 17.46 -15.55
N HIS A 43 12.82 18.26 -14.49
CA HIS A 43 12.53 19.70 -14.48
C HIS A 43 11.11 20.05 -14.96
N LEU A 44 10.14 19.15 -14.73
CA LEU A 44 8.72 19.41 -15.00
C LEU A 44 8.10 20.33 -13.95
N THR A 45 8.72 20.40 -12.77
CA THR A 45 8.42 21.35 -11.70
C THR A 45 9.68 21.63 -10.87
N ASN A 46 9.70 22.78 -10.21
CA ASN A 46 10.70 23.14 -9.19
C ASN A 46 10.16 23.02 -7.76
N LYS A 47 8.89 22.58 -7.61
CA LYS A 47 8.27 22.35 -6.30
C LYS A 47 8.82 21.06 -5.69
N THR A 48 9.07 21.09 -4.38
CA THR A 48 9.37 19.89 -3.58
C THR A 48 8.12 19.33 -2.90
N ASN A 49 7.13 20.17 -2.62
CA ASN A 49 5.79 19.76 -2.19
C ASN A 49 4.87 19.82 -3.40
N ILE A 50 4.52 18.66 -3.95
CA ILE A 50 3.79 18.55 -5.23
C ILE A 50 2.36 18.10 -4.91
N THR A 51 1.34 18.73 -5.48
CA THR A 51 -0.04 18.23 -5.37
C THR A 51 -0.34 17.37 -6.58
N VAL A 52 -0.64 16.08 -6.38
CA VAL A 52 -0.85 15.14 -7.47
C VAL A 52 -2.19 14.41 -7.37
N GLN A 53 -2.89 14.35 -8.50
CA GLN A 53 -4.12 13.59 -8.65
C GLN A 53 -3.78 12.12 -8.95
N THR A 54 -4.37 11.23 -8.15
CA THR A 54 -4.21 9.77 -8.25
C THR A 54 -5.59 9.11 -8.37
N LYS A 55 -5.64 7.80 -8.61
CA LYS A 55 -6.90 7.05 -8.58
C LYS A 55 -7.58 7.09 -7.20
N ALA A 56 -6.80 7.15 -6.12
CA ALA A 56 -7.27 7.29 -4.72
C ALA A 56 -7.65 8.73 -4.32
N GLY A 57 -7.51 9.72 -5.22
CA GLY A 57 -7.69 11.14 -4.92
C GLY A 57 -6.38 11.93 -4.86
N ILE A 58 -6.38 13.07 -4.17
CA ILE A 58 -5.25 13.99 -4.09
C ILE A 58 -4.21 13.52 -3.08
N VAL A 59 -2.95 13.46 -3.50
CA VAL A 59 -1.79 13.15 -2.64
C VAL A 59 -0.80 14.31 -2.70
N LYS A 60 -0.09 14.56 -1.60
CA LYS A 60 0.93 15.61 -1.50
C LYS A 60 2.28 15.03 -1.07
N PRO A 61 3.06 14.40 -1.97
CA PRO A 61 4.41 13.97 -1.64
C PRO A 61 5.33 15.16 -1.39
N GLU A 62 6.24 14.98 -0.43
CA GLU A 62 7.26 15.95 -0.04
C GLU A 62 8.63 15.37 -0.42
N LEU A 63 9.26 15.91 -1.45
CA LEU A 63 10.61 15.55 -1.87
C LEU A 63 11.65 16.16 -0.92
N GLY A 64 12.38 15.30 -0.24
CA GLY A 64 13.48 15.64 0.65
C GLY A 64 14.85 15.52 -0.04
N GLN A 65 15.90 15.57 0.79
CA GLN A 65 17.27 15.45 0.32
C GLN A 65 17.58 14.04 -0.18
N ASN A 66 18.59 13.92 -1.06
CA ASN A 66 19.09 12.65 -1.60
C ASN A 66 18.02 11.75 -2.26
N GLY A 67 16.89 12.33 -2.71
CA GLY A 67 15.80 11.61 -3.36
C GLY A 67 14.85 10.88 -2.40
N TRP A 68 14.96 11.11 -1.09
CA TRP A 68 13.97 10.63 -0.12
C TRP A 68 12.66 11.39 -0.29
N VAL A 69 11.53 10.71 -0.10
CA VAL A 69 10.21 11.31 -0.27
C VAL A 69 9.33 10.91 0.90
N ARG A 70 8.73 11.89 1.58
CA ARG A 70 7.70 11.69 2.60
C ARG A 70 6.33 11.69 1.92
N VAL A 71 5.47 10.77 2.34
CA VAL A 71 4.15 10.54 1.74
C VAL A 71 3.14 10.36 2.87
N ASN A 72 2.00 11.04 2.76
CA ASN A 72 0.83 10.71 3.57
C ASN A 72 0.14 9.48 2.98
N MET A 73 0.13 8.36 3.73
CA MET A 73 -0.46 7.08 3.31
C MET A 73 -1.94 6.95 3.72
N GLY A 74 -2.53 7.98 4.33
CA GLY A 74 -3.90 7.96 4.83
C GLY A 74 -4.03 7.28 6.20
N TYR A 75 -5.27 6.96 6.56
CA TYR A 75 -5.61 6.32 7.82
C TYR A 75 -5.70 4.81 7.65
N PRO A 76 -5.21 4.03 8.63
CA PRO A 76 -5.46 2.60 8.66
C PRO A 76 -6.93 2.30 9.01
N LYS A 77 -7.43 1.19 8.47
CA LYS A 77 -8.71 0.58 8.81
C LYS A 77 -8.45 -0.80 9.39
N PHE A 78 -9.23 -1.20 10.41
CA PHE A 78 -8.99 -2.43 11.19
C PHE A 78 -10.23 -3.33 11.31
N LEU A 79 -11.42 -2.83 10.98
CA LEU A 79 -12.63 -3.64 11.08
C LEU A 79 -12.62 -4.72 9.98
N PRO A 80 -13.03 -5.97 10.25
CA PRO A 80 -12.99 -7.06 9.28
C PRO A 80 -13.61 -6.71 7.91
N ASN A 81 -14.78 -6.06 7.93
CA ASN A 81 -15.51 -5.63 6.72
C ASN A 81 -14.78 -4.54 5.91
N GLU A 82 -13.83 -3.83 6.51
CA GLU A 82 -12.97 -2.86 5.84
C GLU A 82 -11.71 -3.50 5.24
N ILE A 83 -11.37 -4.75 5.60
CA ILE A 83 -10.23 -5.54 5.08
C ILE A 83 -10.64 -6.54 3.98
N PRO A 84 -11.93 -6.67 3.69
CA PRO A 84 -12.57 -7.95 3.31
C PRO A 84 -12.18 -9.23 4.07
N PHE A 85 -12.05 -9.18 5.39
CA PHE A 85 -11.74 -10.34 6.24
C PHE A 85 -13.00 -10.96 6.87
N VAL A 86 -13.13 -12.28 6.86
CA VAL A 86 -14.28 -13.03 7.40
C VAL A 86 -14.07 -13.35 8.88
N ALA A 87 -14.68 -12.53 9.73
CA ALA A 87 -14.80 -12.74 11.17
C ALA A 87 -16.18 -12.26 11.66
N ASP A 88 -16.73 -12.95 12.67
CA ASP A 88 -18.05 -12.62 13.21
C ASP A 88 -18.03 -11.30 13.99
N GLU A 89 -16.96 -11.06 14.76
CA GLU A 89 -16.78 -9.88 15.59
C GLU A 89 -15.36 -9.31 15.42
N PRO A 90 -15.17 -7.98 15.63
CA PRO A 90 -13.84 -7.39 15.67
C PRO A 90 -13.05 -7.85 16.91
N GLU A 91 -11.87 -8.41 16.68
CA GLU A 91 -10.91 -8.80 17.71
C GLU A 91 -9.60 -8.02 17.55
N ALA A 92 -8.82 -7.93 18.64
CA ALA A 92 -7.49 -7.30 18.59
C ALA A 92 -6.47 -8.16 17.84
N LEU A 93 -6.62 -9.48 17.91
CA LEU A 93 -5.83 -10.47 17.18
C LEU A 93 -6.74 -11.64 16.85
N TYR A 94 -6.52 -12.25 15.70
CA TYR A 94 -7.27 -13.40 15.23
C TYR A 94 -6.36 -14.62 15.15
N THR A 95 -6.85 -15.78 15.56
CA THR A 95 -6.20 -17.05 15.24
C THR A 95 -6.57 -17.46 13.82
N LEU A 96 -5.55 -17.69 12.99
CA LEU A 96 -5.69 -18.20 11.64
C LEU A 96 -5.17 -19.64 11.59
N GLU A 97 -6.07 -20.58 11.35
CA GLU A 97 -5.74 -22.00 11.18
C GLU A 97 -5.12 -22.23 9.80
N LEU A 98 -4.03 -23.00 9.77
CA LEU A 98 -3.26 -23.36 8.59
C LEU A 98 -3.32 -24.88 8.38
N ALA A 99 -2.64 -25.40 7.37
CA ALA A 99 -2.51 -26.84 7.16
C ALA A 99 -1.73 -27.52 8.29
N ASN A 100 -1.90 -28.85 8.41
CA ASN A 100 -1.18 -29.70 9.36
C ASN A 100 -1.35 -29.29 10.83
N ASP A 101 -2.55 -28.83 11.21
CA ASP A 101 -2.90 -28.41 12.57
C ASP A 101 -2.01 -27.29 13.13
N GLN A 102 -1.47 -26.45 12.24
CA GLN A 102 -0.74 -25.24 12.61
C GLN A 102 -1.70 -24.06 12.68
N ASN A 103 -1.41 -23.10 13.55
CA ASN A 103 -2.08 -21.81 13.53
C ASN A 103 -1.10 -20.67 13.83
N ILE A 104 -1.47 -19.47 13.40
CA ILE A 104 -0.76 -18.23 13.69
C ILE A 104 -1.72 -17.19 14.24
N SER A 105 -1.17 -16.25 15.02
CA SER A 105 -1.90 -15.08 15.50
C SER A 105 -1.62 -13.90 14.58
N ILE A 106 -2.69 -13.29 14.04
CA ILE A 106 -2.59 -12.18 13.09
C ILE A 106 -3.35 -10.94 13.60
N ASP A 107 -2.83 -9.77 13.26
CA ASP A 107 -3.60 -8.53 13.20
C ASP A 107 -3.91 -8.22 11.72
N VAL A 108 -4.99 -7.50 11.45
CA VAL A 108 -5.43 -7.15 10.09
C VAL A 108 -5.51 -5.64 9.92
N VAL A 109 -5.00 -5.15 8.80
CA VAL A 109 -5.00 -3.71 8.49
C VAL A 109 -5.20 -3.45 7.01
N ASN A 110 -5.98 -2.44 6.68
CA ASN A 110 -6.17 -1.96 5.32
C ASN A 110 -5.60 -0.54 5.19
N MET A 111 -4.66 -0.39 4.26
CA MET A 111 -3.98 0.87 3.90
C MET A 111 -4.27 1.28 2.44
N GLY A 112 -5.44 0.91 1.92
CA GLY A 112 -5.83 0.92 0.51
C GLY A 112 -5.85 -0.49 -0.13
N ASN A 113 -5.28 -1.48 0.56
CA ASN A 113 -5.28 -2.90 0.19
C ASN A 113 -5.20 -3.75 1.49
N PRO A 114 -5.60 -5.03 1.46
CA PRO A 114 -5.61 -5.89 2.65
C PRO A 114 -4.20 -6.31 3.07
N HIS A 115 -3.95 -6.35 4.38
CA HIS A 115 -2.74 -6.91 4.99
C HIS A 115 -3.11 -7.74 6.23
N ALA A 116 -2.43 -8.86 6.41
CA ALA A 116 -2.40 -9.64 7.65
C ALA A 116 -0.97 -9.65 8.20
N VAL A 117 -0.80 -9.31 9.47
CA VAL A 117 0.51 -9.14 10.12
C VAL A 117 0.63 -10.15 11.26
N THR A 118 1.67 -10.99 11.22
CA THR A 118 2.04 -11.90 12.31
C THR A 118 3.41 -11.53 12.86
N ILE A 119 3.57 -11.65 14.18
CA ILE A 119 4.88 -11.48 14.83
C ILE A 119 5.65 -12.80 14.74
N VAL A 120 6.94 -12.71 14.42
CA VAL A 120 7.87 -13.84 14.39
C VAL A 120 9.08 -13.55 15.27
N PRO A 121 9.72 -14.57 15.89
CA PRO A 121 10.92 -14.35 16.69
C PRO A 121 12.13 -13.87 15.87
N ASP A 122 12.26 -14.36 14.65
CA ASP A 122 13.35 -14.00 13.73
C ASP A 122 12.86 -14.06 12.27
N VAL A 123 12.98 -12.94 11.57
CA VAL A 123 12.57 -12.79 10.16
C VAL A 123 13.41 -13.63 9.21
N LEU A 124 14.66 -13.95 9.55
CA LEU A 124 15.55 -14.74 8.70
C LEU A 124 15.16 -16.22 8.66
N THR A 125 14.43 -16.69 9.67
CA THR A 125 14.04 -18.10 9.83
C THR A 125 12.53 -18.31 9.77
N ALA A 126 11.75 -17.25 9.64
CA ALA A 126 10.31 -17.33 9.44
C ALA A 126 9.97 -18.12 8.16
N ASP A 127 9.04 -19.07 8.27
CA ASP A 127 8.59 -19.88 7.13
C ASP A 127 7.62 -19.12 6.22
N VAL A 128 8.12 -18.05 5.60
CA VAL A 128 7.34 -17.23 4.66
C VAL A 128 6.91 -18.04 3.44
N ALA A 129 7.75 -18.98 2.99
CA ALA A 129 7.48 -19.79 1.81
C ALA A 129 6.35 -20.80 2.03
N GLY A 130 6.26 -21.41 3.22
CA GLY A 130 5.19 -22.34 3.58
C GLY A 130 3.92 -21.64 4.05
N ILE A 131 4.05 -20.62 4.91
CA ILE A 131 2.90 -19.93 5.52
C ILE A 131 2.29 -18.88 4.59
N GLY A 132 3.12 -18.13 3.85
CA GLY A 132 2.67 -17.01 3.02
C GLY A 132 1.52 -17.35 2.06
N PRO A 133 1.63 -18.41 1.22
CA PRO A 133 0.56 -18.81 0.31
C PRO A 133 -0.73 -19.25 1.02
N GLN A 134 -0.60 -19.85 2.21
CA GLN A 134 -1.76 -20.29 3.00
C GLN A 134 -2.52 -19.10 3.59
N VAL A 135 -1.82 -18.01 3.94
CA VAL A 135 -2.43 -16.75 4.40
C VAL A 135 -3.01 -15.98 3.22
N GLU A 136 -2.28 -15.85 2.11
CA GLU A 136 -2.69 -15.04 0.95
C GLU A 136 -3.97 -15.57 0.28
N SER A 137 -4.13 -16.89 0.25
CA SER A 137 -5.30 -17.56 -0.35
C SER A 137 -6.26 -18.13 0.70
N HIS A 138 -6.16 -17.68 1.96
CA HIS A 138 -7.00 -18.16 3.04
C HIS A 138 -8.49 -17.86 2.77
N LYS A 139 -9.38 -18.70 3.29
CA LYS A 139 -10.84 -18.53 3.12
C LYS A 139 -11.45 -17.43 3.99
N ARG A 140 -10.69 -16.95 4.97
CA ARG A 140 -11.08 -15.85 5.85
C ARG A 140 -10.50 -14.57 5.29
#